data_AF-A0A9J7BJJ5-F1
#
_entry.id   AF-A0A9J7BJJ5-F1
#
_cell.length_a   1.000
_cell.length_b   1.000
_cell.length_c   1.000
_cell.angle_alpha   90.00
_cell.angle_beta   90.00
_cell.angle_gamma   90.00
#
_symmetry.space_group_name_H-M   'P 1'
#
loop_
_entity.id
_entity.type
_entity.pdbx_description
1 polymer ?
#
loop_
_entity_poly.entity_id
_entity_poly.type
_entity_poly.pdbx_seq_one_letter_code
_entity_poly.pdbx_strand_id
1 'polypeptide(L)' 'MKIETQFDSNYRKVLVAARRARQIQNGSSALVNTHSTKACRIAQDEIEAGKIAFVRKEEVPVVKPAVDENGLPIIHG' A
#
# COMPACT_ATOMS: atom_id res chain seq x y z
N MET A 1 11.52 10.68 2.53
CA MET A 1 10.76 9.50 2.06
C MET A 1 11.75 8.37 1.82
N LYS A 2 11.73 7.32 2.65
CA LYS A 2 12.61 6.16 2.47
C LYS A 2 11.88 5.12 1.62
N ILE A 3 12.46 4.79 0.47
CA ILE A 3 11.97 3.73 -0.42
C ILE A 3 12.59 2.43 0.09
N GLU A 4 11.77 1.51 0.58
CA GLU A 4 12.21 0.22 1.09
C GLU A 4 11.66 -0.90 0.19
N THR A 5 12.52 -1.88 -0.09
CA THR A 5 12.20 -3.08 -0.89
C THR A 5 12.10 -4.34 -0.04
N GLN A 6 12.49 -4.24 1.24
CA GLN A 6 12.46 -5.33 2.20
C GLN A 6 11.27 -5.15 3.14
N PHE A 7 10.49 -6.20 3.34
CA PHE A 7 9.30 -6.17 4.18
C PHE A 7 9.64 -6.61 5.61
N ASP A 8 9.51 -5.69 6.56
CA ASP A 8 9.71 -5.93 7.99
C ASP A 8 8.65 -6.84 8.64
N SER A 9 7.49 -7.03 8.00
CA SER A 9 6.40 -7.86 8.54
C SER A 9 5.53 -8.49 7.44
N ASN A 10 5.02 -9.70 7.72
CA ASN A 10 4.04 -10.39 6.88
C ASN A 10 2.79 -9.55 6.64
N TYR A 11 2.34 -8.78 7.64
CA TYR A 11 1.19 -7.87 7.49
C TYR A 11 1.44 -6.82 6.39
N ARG A 12 2.63 -6.22 6.39
CA ARG A 12 3.04 -5.20 5.41
C ARG A 12 3.16 -5.81 4.01
N LYS A 13 3.72 -7.02 3.92
CA LYS A 13 3.81 -7.79 2.66
C LYS A 13 2.42 -7.97 2.05
N VAL A 14 1.43 -8.39 2.83
CA VAL A 14 0.04 -8.58 2.37
C VAL A 14 -0.61 -7.26 1.93
N LEU A 15 -0.46 -6.19 2.72
CA LEU A 15 -1.01 -4.88 2.35
C LEU A 15 -0.43 -4.36 1.04
N VAL A 16 0.89 -4.46 0.86
CA VAL A 16 1.56 -4.01 -0.35
C VAL A 16 1.17 -4.88 -1.54
N ALA A 17 1.08 -6.20 -1.37
CA ALA A 17 0.60 -7.13 -2.40
C ALA A 17 -0.83 -6.78 -2.85
N ALA A 18 -1.75 -6.58 -1.91
CA ALA A 18 -3.13 -6.24 -2.20
C ALA A 18 -3.25 -4.89 -2.91
N ARG A 19 -2.48 -3.88 -2.47
CA ARG A 19 -2.45 -2.57 -3.12
C ARG A 19 -1.90 -2.67 -4.54
N ARG A 20 -0.84 -3.45 -4.75
CA ARG A 20 -0.29 -3.68 -6.09
C ARG A 20 -1.26 -4.41 -7.00
N ALA A 21 -1.94 -5.44 -6.50
CA ALA A 21 -2.95 -6.16 -7.26
C ALA A 21 -4.05 -5.21 -7.78
N ARG A 22 -4.49 -4.25 -6.97
CA ARG A 22 -5.44 -3.20 -7.43
C ARG A 22 -4.88 -2.32 -8.53
N GLN A 23 -3.60 -1.94 -8.46
CA GLN A 23 -2.97 -1.17 -9.55
C GLN A 23 -3.00 -1.94 -10.87
N ILE A 24 -2.69 -3.24 -10.83
CA ILE A 24 -2.71 -4.11 -12.00
C ILE A 24 -4.15 -4.25 -12.53
N GLN A 25 -5.13 -4.42 -11.65
CA GLN A 25 -6.55 -4.44 -12.03
C GLN A 25 -6.99 -3.14 -12.70
N ASN A 26 -6.45 -2.00 -12.28
CA ASN A 26 -6.71 -0.69 -12.87
C ASN A 26 -5.91 -0.40 -14.15
N GLY A 27 -5.18 -1.39 -14.68
CA GLY A 27 -4.44 -1.27 -15.95
C GLY A 27 -2.94 -0.96 -15.82
N SER A 28 -2.37 -1.04 -14.62
CA SER A 28 -0.91 -0.95 -14.45
C SER A 28 -0.21 -2.18 -15.02
N SER A 29 0.89 -1.97 -15.74
CA SER A 29 1.70 -3.04 -16.31
C SER A 29 2.40 -3.87 -15.21
N ALA A 30 2.50 -5.17 -15.45
CA ALA A 30 3.30 -6.07 -14.63
C ALA A 30 4.80 -5.78 -14.79
N LEU A 31 5.55 -5.84 -13.69
CA LEU A 31 7.00 -5.61 -13.62
C LEU A 31 7.81 -6.92 -13.79
N VAL A 32 7.13 -8.06 -13.74
CA VAL A 32 7.68 -9.40 -13.93
C VAL A 32 6.99 -10.09 -15.10
N ASN A 33 7.76 -10.88 -15.86
CA ASN A 33 7.18 -11.79 -16.83
C ASN A 33 6.55 -12.95 -16.05
N THR A 34 5.23 -13.00 -16.05
CA THR A 34 4.45 -14.06 -15.41
C THR A 34 3.41 -14.56 -16.39
N HIS A 35 3.18 -15.87 -16.37
CA HIS A 35 2.15 -16.52 -17.19
C HIS A 35 0.74 -16.37 -16.58
N SER A 36 0.66 -15.88 -15.34
CA SER A 36 -0.60 -15.72 -14.64
C SER A 36 -1.30 -14.43 -15.03
N THR A 37 -2.60 -14.51 -15.30
CA THR A 37 -3.48 -13.34 -15.49
C THR A 37 -4.10 -12.84 -14.19
N LYS A 38 -3.89 -13.55 -13.07
CA LYS A 38 -4.47 -13.19 -11.77
C LYS A 38 -3.65 -12.10 -11.10
N ALA A 39 -4.21 -10.90 -10.98
CA ALA A 39 -3.52 -9.72 -10.43
C ALA A 39 -2.84 -9.94 -9.06
N CYS A 40 -3.46 -10.69 -8.14
CA CYS A 40 -2.83 -11.05 -6.86
C CYS A 40 -1.59 -11.93 -7.03
N ARG A 41 -1.61 -12.87 -7.98
CA ARG A 41 -0.47 -13.75 -8.26
C ARG A 41 0.68 -12.96 -8.86
N ILE A 42 0.38 -12.08 -9.82
CA ILE A 42 1.37 -11.16 -10.41
C ILE A 42 2.01 -10.30 -9.32
N ALA A 43 1.21 -9.70 -8.42
CA ALA A 43 1.73 -8.90 -7.32
C ALA A 43 2.61 -9.69 -6.34
N GLN A 44 2.29 -10.96 -6.08
CA GLN A 44 3.12 -11.84 -5.26
C GLN A 44 4.46 -12.14 -5.96
N ASP A 45 4.42 -12.51 -7.24
CA ASP A 45 5.62 -12.79 -8.04
C ASP A 45 6.55 -11.54 -8.10
N GLU A 46 5.98 -10.34 -8.22
CA GLU A 46 6.75 -9.09 -8.19
C GLU A 46 7.40 -8.82 -6.82
N ILE A 47 6.72 -9.17 -5.71
CA ILE A 47 7.26 -9.06 -4.36
C ILE A 47 8.40 -10.05 -4.16
N GLU A 48 8.23 -11.30 -4.60
CA GLU A 48 9.27 -12.33 -4.50
C GLU A 48 10.49 -12.00 -5.38
N ALA A 49 10.26 -11.40 -6.55
CA ALA A 49 11.32 -10.88 -7.41
C ALA A 49 11.97 -9.59 -6.87
N GLY A 50 11.50 -9.04 -5.75
CA GLY A 50 12.02 -7.80 -5.17
C GLY A 50 11.83 -6.55 -6.03
N LYS A 51 10.92 -6.60 -7.01
CA LYS A 51 10.68 -5.49 -7.94
C LYS A 51 9.66 -4.47 -7.44
N ILE A 52 9.02 -4.73 -6.31
CA ILE A 52 8.13 -3.77 -5.66
C ILE A 52 8.91 -2.96 -4.62
N ALA A 53 8.94 -1.65 -4.82
CA ALA A 53 9.40 -0.70 -3.84
C ALA A 53 8.20 0.00 -3.19
N PHE A 54 8.22 0.15 -1.85
CA PHE A 54 7.19 0.91 -1.14
C PHE A 54 7.83 2.06 -0.36
N VAL A 55 7.12 3.18 -0.28
CA VAL A 55 7.52 4.30 0.58
C VAL A 55 6.93 4.06 1.96
N ARG A 56 7.79 3.92 2.97
CA ARG A 56 7.34 4.01 4.36
C ARG A 56 6.92 5.46 4.59
N LYS A 57 5.61 5.71 4.70
CA LYS A 57 5.15 6.92 5.39
C LYS A 57 5.51 6.71 6.85
N GLU A 58 6.34 7.58 7.42
CA GLU A 58 6.42 7.69 8.87
C GLU A 58 4.99 7.74 9.41
N GLU A 59 4.79 7.04 10.52
CA GLU A 59 3.52 6.92 11.21
C GLU A 59 3.17 8.31 11.73
N VAL A 60 2.64 9.16 10.86
CA VAL A 60 2.05 10.41 11.31
C VAL A 60 0.93 9.96 12.22
N PRO A 61 0.97 10.27 13.53
CA PRO A 61 -0.11 9.90 14.42
C PRO A 61 -1.39 10.40 13.76
N VAL A 62 -2.34 9.50 13.54
CA VAL A 62 -3.64 9.86 12.99
C VAL A 62 -4.31 10.70 14.08
N VAL A 63 -4.04 12.00 14.07
CA VAL A 63 -4.71 12.96 14.93
C VAL A 63 -6.14 12.97 14.42
N LYS A 64 -7.03 12.27 15.13
CA LYS A 64 -8.46 12.46 14.93
C LYS A 64 -8.72 13.94 15.14
N PRO A 65 -9.36 14.65 14.19
CA PRO A 65 -9.77 16.03 14.45
C PRO A 65 -10.58 16.03 15.74
N ALA A 66 -10.33 17.00 16.62
CA ALA A 66 -11.20 17.21 17.75
C ALA A 66 -12.61 17.47 17.18
N VAL A 67 -13.52 16.55 17.48
CA VAL A 67 -14.94 16.63 17.11
C VAL A 67 -15.69 17.09 18.35
N ASP A 68 -16.69 17.93 18.18
CA ASP A 68 -17.61 18.30 19.26
C ASP A 68 -18.55 17.14 19.63
N GLU A 69 -19.42 17.35 20.62
CA GLU A 69 -20.45 16.39 21.06
C GLU A 69 -21.44 15.99 19.94
N ASN A 70 -21.48 16.75 18.85
CA ASN A 70 -22.33 16.51 17.68
C ASN A 70 -21.55 15.88 16.51
N GLY A 71 -20.28 15.55 16.69
CA GLY A 71 -19.43 14.93 15.65
C GLY A 71 -18.94 15.91 14.58
N LEU A 72 -19.08 17.22 14.79
CA LEU A 72 -18.63 18.23 13.84
C LEU A 72 -17.18 18.65 14.13
N PRO A 73 -16.35 18.88 13.10
CA PRO A 73 -14.97 19.33 13.29
C PRO A 73 -14.95 20.76 13.84
N ILE A 74 -14.27 20.98 14.97
CA ILE A 74 -14.13 22.33 15.55
C ILE A 74 -13.18 23.19 14.72
N ILE A 75 -13.74 24.00 13.82
CA ILE A 75 -13.01 25.07 13.12
C ILE A 75 -12.85 26.28 14.07
N HIS A 76 -11.63 26.58 14.50
CA HIS A 76 -11.34 27.86 15.17
C HIS A 76 -10.95 28.87 14.10
N GLY A 77 -11.80 29.87 13.90
CA GLY A 77 -11.55 31.02 13.02
C GLY A 77 -10.69 32.09 13.70
#